data_AF-A0A7W1ESF5-F1
#
_entry.id   AF-A0A7W1ESF5-F1
#
_cell.length_a   1.000
_cell.length_b   1.000
_cell.length_c   1.000
_cell.angle_alpha   90.00
_cell.angle_beta   90.00
_cell.angle_gamma   90.00
#
_symmetry.space_group_name_H-M   'P 1'
#
loop_
_entity.id
_entity.type
_entity.pdbx_description
1 polymer ?
#
loop_
_entity_poly.entity_id
_entity_poly.type
_entity_poly.pdbx_seq_one_letter_code
_entity_poly.pdbx_strand_id
1 'polypeptide(L)'
;MHLDSPTQKQSRRSALALSAHTYLKGKQMHLALDLHNYPLSTEETALITEECVRQGDAGPDANKALTEAYITAQLTAQLWHVDSHDAVTADELETLIFDLIAKIKYGTVIRYRTTSVRFANFTFAINAANVPNAMQSYCEAFVEKRLDTADEAYRLFEEIHPFNDGNGRVGWLLWCLHHVVQGEAWPIASAPDLFSQNS
;
A
#
# COMPACT_ATOMS: atom_id res chain seq x y z
N MET A 1 -33.04 -4.52 -0.44
CA MET A 1 -31.58 -4.31 -0.47
C MET A 1 -30.95 -5.62 0.03
N HIS A 2 -30.52 -6.50 -0.88
CA HIS A 2 -29.90 -7.77 -0.47
C HIS A 2 -28.44 -7.52 -0.14
N LEU A 3 -28.07 -7.71 1.12
CA LEU A 3 -26.68 -7.69 1.56
C LEU A 3 -26.07 -9.05 1.23
N ASP A 4 -25.00 -9.05 0.43
CA ASP A 4 -24.27 -10.28 0.11
C ASP A 4 -23.67 -10.89 1.38
N SER A 5 -23.77 -12.22 1.49
CA SER A 5 -23.18 -12.97 2.61
C SER A 5 -21.64 -12.93 2.58
N PRO A 6 -20.96 -13.09 3.73
CA PRO A 6 -19.49 -13.12 3.80
C PRO A 6 -18.86 -14.12 2.82
N THR A 7 -19.47 -15.29 2.65
CA THR A 7 -19.02 -16.34 1.72
C THR A 7 -19.10 -15.92 0.25
N GLN A 8 -20.14 -15.14 -0.12
CA GLN A 8 -20.30 -14.60 -1.48
C GLN A 8 -19.30 -13.49 -1.77
N LYS A 9 -18.97 -12.65 -0.78
CA LYS A 9 -17.90 -11.64 -0.92
C LYS A 9 -16.54 -12.29 -1.13
N GLN A 10 -16.20 -13.30 -0.33
CA GLN A 10 -14.93 -14.04 -0.47
C GLN A 10 -14.83 -14.71 -1.85
N SER A 11 -15.89 -15.37 -2.30
CA SER A 11 -15.92 -16.03 -3.61
C SER A 11 -15.74 -15.05 -4.77
N ARG A 12 -16.34 -13.86 -4.70
CA ARG A 12 -16.14 -12.80 -5.71
C ARG A 12 -14.71 -12.26 -5.70
N ARG A 13 -14.11 -12.04 -4.52
CA ARG A 13 -12.71 -11.62 -4.38
C ARG A 13 -11.76 -12.65 -5.01
N SER A 14 -11.94 -13.93 -4.68
CA SER A 14 -11.14 -15.01 -5.27
C SER A 14 -11.26 -15.09 -6.80
N ALA A 15 -12.47 -14.92 -7.35
CA ALA A 15 -12.68 -14.93 -8.80
C ALA A 15 -12.02 -13.72 -9.50
N LEU A 16 -12.09 -12.54 -8.89
CA LEU A 16 -11.44 -11.32 -9.37
C LEU A 16 -9.92 -11.45 -9.32
N ALA A 17 -9.35 -12.00 -8.25
CA ALA A 17 -7.92 -12.30 -8.13
C ALA A 17 -7.44 -13.30 -9.20
N LEU A 18 -8.21 -14.35 -9.47
CA LEU A 18 -7.87 -15.34 -10.51
C LEU A 18 -7.89 -14.73 -11.94
N SER A 19 -8.81 -13.80 -12.20
CA SER A 19 -8.84 -13.01 -13.44
C SER A 19 -7.61 -12.09 -13.55
N ALA A 20 -7.19 -11.47 -12.44
CA ALA A 20 -6.00 -10.62 -12.39
C ALA A 20 -4.72 -11.42 -12.67
N HIS A 21 -4.60 -12.62 -12.08
CA HIS A 21 -3.47 -13.54 -12.24
C HIS A 21 -3.24 -13.94 -13.71
N THR A 22 -4.31 -14.16 -14.48
CA THR A 22 -4.19 -14.51 -15.91
C THR A 22 -3.66 -13.36 -16.77
N TYR A 23 -3.90 -12.10 -16.36
CA TYR A 23 -3.49 -10.90 -17.09
C TYR A 23 -2.02 -10.51 -16.81
N LEU A 24 -1.52 -10.80 -15.60
CA LEU A 24 -0.17 -10.39 -15.17
C LEU A 24 0.98 -11.18 -15.80
N LYS A 25 0.75 -12.41 -16.28
CA LYS A 25 1.75 -13.19 -17.03
C LYS A 25 2.17 -12.57 -18.38
N GLY A 26 1.61 -11.42 -18.77
CA GLY A 26 1.90 -10.68 -20.01
C GLY A 26 2.82 -9.46 -19.89
N LYS A 27 3.44 -9.16 -18.73
CA LYS A 27 4.28 -7.95 -18.50
C LYS A 27 3.54 -6.63 -18.75
N GLN A 28 2.59 -6.33 -17.87
CA GLN A 28 2.28 -4.98 -17.38
C GLN A 28 1.28 -5.17 -16.23
N MET A 29 1.62 -4.69 -15.02
CA MET A 29 0.72 -4.65 -13.85
C MET A 29 -0.43 -3.65 -14.04
N HIS A 30 -1.08 -3.65 -15.20
CA HIS A 30 -2.39 -3.01 -15.33
C HIS A 30 -3.44 -4.01 -14.88
N LEU A 31 -3.79 -3.96 -13.60
CA LEU A 31 -5.05 -4.53 -13.15
C LEU A 31 -6.19 -3.85 -13.93
N ALA A 32 -6.65 -4.46 -15.02
CA ALA A 32 -7.91 -4.12 -15.66
C ALA A 32 -9.08 -4.71 -14.86
N LEU A 33 -9.02 -4.58 -13.53
CA LEU A 33 -10.15 -4.87 -12.67
C LEU A 33 -11.03 -3.64 -12.59
N ASP A 34 -12.33 -3.88 -12.57
CA ASP A 34 -13.32 -2.87 -12.26
C ASP A 34 -13.21 -2.51 -10.77
N LEU A 35 -12.20 -1.69 -10.44
CA LEU A 35 -11.92 -1.20 -9.09
C LEU A 35 -13.15 -0.54 -8.47
N HIS A 36 -14.02 0.06 -9.29
CA HIS A 36 -15.25 0.71 -8.84
C HIS A 36 -16.29 -0.27 -8.30
N ASN A 37 -16.23 -1.55 -8.67
CA ASN A 37 -17.15 -2.60 -8.22
C ASN A 37 -16.51 -3.60 -7.25
N TYR A 38 -15.29 -3.34 -6.76
CA TYR A 38 -14.68 -4.21 -5.76
C TYR A 38 -15.44 -4.13 -4.44
N PRO A 39 -15.93 -5.26 -3.89
CA PRO A 39 -16.83 -5.22 -2.75
C PRO A 39 -16.05 -5.04 -1.45
N LEU A 40 -15.82 -3.79 -1.04
CA LEU A 40 -15.33 -3.46 0.29
C LEU A 40 -16.38 -3.76 1.37
N SER A 41 -15.92 -4.12 2.57
CA SER A 41 -16.74 -4.22 3.76
C SER A 41 -17.03 -2.84 4.34
N THR A 42 -18.00 -2.78 5.26
CA THR A 42 -18.31 -1.53 5.98
C THR A 42 -17.11 -1.10 6.83
N GLU A 43 -16.43 -2.05 7.45
CA GLU A 43 -15.24 -1.82 8.27
C GLU A 43 -14.05 -1.33 7.42
N GLU A 44 -13.81 -1.91 6.25
CA GLU A 44 -12.78 -1.44 5.32
C GLU A 44 -13.06 0.00 4.85
N THR A 45 -14.32 0.29 4.52
CA THR A 45 -14.74 1.65 4.11
C THR A 45 -14.56 2.67 5.24
N ALA A 46 -14.94 2.30 6.46
CA ALA A 46 -14.76 3.14 7.64
C ALA A 46 -13.27 3.40 7.92
N LEU A 47 -12.44 2.35 7.87
CA LEU A 47 -11.00 2.44 8.08
C LEU A 47 -10.31 3.36 7.06
N ILE A 48 -10.67 3.26 5.77
CA ILE A 48 -10.14 4.14 4.72
C ILE A 48 -10.53 5.61 5.00
N THR A 49 -11.76 5.84 5.46
CA THR A 49 -12.24 7.18 5.83
C THR A 49 -11.48 7.74 7.02
N GLU A 50 -11.26 6.91 8.05
CA GLU A 50 -10.48 7.27 9.23
C GLU A 50 -9.01 7.59 8.89
N GLU A 51 -8.40 6.84 7.98
CA GLU A 51 -7.06 7.12 7.46
C GLU A 51 -7.00 8.48 6.75
N CYS A 52 -7.97 8.77 5.89
CA CYS A 52 -8.08 10.07 5.23
C CYS A 52 -8.17 11.21 6.26
N VAL A 53 -9.01 11.06 7.29
CA VAL A 53 -9.18 12.05 8.36
C VAL A 53 -7.89 12.25 9.16
N ARG A 54 -7.24 11.17 9.59
CA ARG A 54 -6.02 11.22 10.40
C ARG A 54 -4.86 11.87 9.67
N GLN A 55 -4.80 11.71 8.35
CA GLN A 55 -3.79 12.34 7.49
C GLN A 55 -4.18 13.77 7.05
N GLY A 56 -5.25 14.33 7.62
CA GLY A 56 -5.69 15.71 7.39
C GLY A 56 -6.42 15.95 6.07
N ASP A 57 -6.89 14.90 5.40
CA ASP A 57 -7.44 14.96 4.04
C ASP A 57 -8.74 14.15 3.93
N ALA A 58 -9.81 14.65 4.57
CA ALA A 58 -11.12 13.98 4.63
C ALA A 58 -12.01 14.21 3.39
N GLY A 59 -11.45 14.72 2.29
CA GLY A 59 -12.21 15.04 1.09
C GLY A 59 -12.78 13.79 0.39
N PRO A 60 -13.92 13.90 -0.33
CA PRO A 60 -14.45 12.80 -1.13
C PRO A 60 -13.44 12.27 -2.17
N ASP A 61 -12.67 13.16 -2.78
CA ASP A 61 -11.64 12.79 -3.76
C ASP A 61 -10.48 12.01 -3.11
N ALA A 62 -10.06 12.42 -1.91
CA ALA A 62 -9.03 11.71 -1.14
C ALA A 62 -9.49 10.31 -0.72
N ASN A 63 -10.75 10.19 -0.27
CA ASN A 63 -11.37 8.91 0.05
C ASN A 63 -11.43 7.98 -1.17
N LYS A 64 -11.84 8.50 -2.32
CA LYS A 64 -11.88 7.75 -3.57
C LYS A 64 -10.48 7.29 -3.98
N ALA A 65 -9.51 8.20 -3.97
CA ALA A 65 -8.12 7.92 -4.33
C ALA A 65 -7.49 6.85 -3.41
N LEU A 66 -7.69 6.97 -2.10
CA LEU A 66 -7.18 5.99 -1.13
C LEU A 66 -7.92 4.65 -1.26
N THR A 67 -9.22 4.65 -1.57
CA THR A 67 -9.99 3.44 -1.85
C THR A 67 -9.40 2.67 -3.03
N GLU A 68 -9.11 3.35 -4.14
CA GLU A 68 -8.50 2.72 -5.32
C GLU A 68 -7.10 2.15 -5.02
N ALA A 69 -6.28 2.88 -4.25
CA ALA A 69 -4.97 2.41 -3.80
C ALA A 69 -5.08 1.20 -2.86
N TYR A 70 -6.03 1.21 -1.92
CA TYR A 70 -6.29 0.12 -0.99
C TYR A 70 -6.68 -1.17 -1.71
N ILE A 71 -7.63 -1.07 -2.66
CA ILE A 71 -8.06 -2.22 -3.45
C ILE A 71 -6.90 -2.79 -4.27
N THR A 72 -6.08 -1.91 -4.85
CA THR A 72 -4.89 -2.31 -5.63
C THR A 72 -3.90 -3.08 -4.76
N ALA A 73 -3.59 -2.58 -3.57
CA ALA A 73 -2.70 -3.25 -2.63
C ALA A 73 -3.26 -4.61 -2.17
N GLN A 74 -4.56 -4.68 -1.85
CA GLN A 74 -5.20 -5.91 -1.40
C GLN A 74 -5.25 -6.99 -2.49
N LEU A 75 -5.54 -6.62 -3.74
CA LEU A 75 -5.51 -7.54 -4.88
C LEU A 75 -4.08 -8.02 -5.18
N THR A 76 -3.10 -7.12 -5.09
CA THR A 76 -1.68 -7.47 -5.26
C THR A 76 -1.24 -8.46 -4.17
N ALA A 77 -1.63 -8.24 -2.92
CA ALA A 77 -1.37 -9.16 -1.82
C ALA A 77 -1.96 -10.56 -2.05
N GLN A 78 -3.21 -10.63 -2.53
CA GLN A 78 -3.86 -11.90 -2.86
C GLN A 78 -3.11 -12.64 -3.99
N LEU A 79 -2.64 -11.91 -5.00
CA LEU A 79 -1.87 -12.48 -6.10
C LEU A 79 -0.54 -13.06 -5.62
N TRP A 80 0.21 -12.30 -4.83
CA TRP A 80 1.49 -12.73 -4.26
C TRP A 80 1.34 -13.90 -3.28
N HIS A 81 0.18 -14.04 -2.64
CA HIS A 81 -0.13 -15.17 -1.78
C HIS A 81 -0.50 -16.44 -2.56
N VAL A 82 -1.23 -16.32 -3.68
CA VAL A 82 -1.69 -17.47 -4.50
C VAL A 82 -0.58 -18.00 -5.41
N ASP A 83 0.27 -17.12 -5.92
CA ASP A 83 1.28 -17.45 -6.92
C ASP A 83 2.62 -17.78 -6.24
N SER A 84 2.68 -18.93 -5.56
CA SER A 84 3.87 -19.37 -4.82
C SER A 84 5.05 -19.81 -5.70
N HIS A 85 4.94 -19.67 -7.02
CA HIS A 85 5.89 -20.25 -7.98
C HIS A 85 6.94 -19.27 -8.52
N ASP A 86 6.69 -17.96 -8.53
CA ASP A 86 7.69 -16.94 -8.88
C ASP A 86 7.84 -15.95 -7.71
N ALA A 87 9.07 -15.77 -7.24
CA ALA A 87 9.35 -14.81 -6.17
C ALA A 87 9.10 -13.39 -6.69
N VAL A 88 8.26 -12.63 -5.99
CA VAL A 88 8.07 -11.19 -6.20
C VAL A 88 9.43 -10.50 -6.15
N THR A 89 9.71 -9.66 -7.14
CA THR A 89 10.98 -8.94 -7.25
C THR A 89 10.92 -7.57 -6.57
N ALA A 90 12.09 -7.03 -6.21
CA ALA A 90 12.19 -5.68 -5.66
C ALA A 90 11.64 -4.61 -6.63
N ASP A 91 11.90 -4.77 -7.93
CA ASP A 91 11.40 -3.86 -8.98
C ASP A 91 9.86 -3.86 -9.08
N GLU A 92 9.22 -5.03 -8.87
CA GLU A 92 7.75 -5.13 -8.85
C GLU A 92 7.15 -4.45 -7.62
N LEU A 93 7.78 -4.59 -6.45
CA LEU A 93 7.36 -3.86 -5.26
C LEU A 93 7.57 -2.35 -5.42
N GLU A 94 8.69 -1.91 -5.99
CA GLU A 94 8.93 -0.50 -6.27
C GLU A 94 7.88 0.04 -7.25
N THR A 95 7.57 -0.72 -8.30
CA THR A 95 6.50 -0.37 -9.26
C THR A 95 5.14 -0.24 -8.58
N LEU A 96 4.79 -1.17 -7.68
CA LEU A 96 3.56 -1.08 -6.88
C LEU A 96 3.56 0.20 -6.04
N ILE A 97 4.66 0.52 -5.35
CA ILE A 97 4.76 1.73 -4.52
C ILE A 97 4.49 2.99 -5.35
N PHE A 98 5.08 3.07 -6.55
CA PHE A 98 4.84 4.18 -7.49
C PHE A 98 3.38 4.23 -7.98
N ASP A 99 2.74 3.09 -8.23
CA ASP A 99 1.33 3.04 -8.62
C ASP A 99 0.40 3.47 -7.47
N LEU A 100 0.67 3.03 -6.23
CA LEU A 100 -0.11 3.42 -5.04
C LEU A 100 -0.06 4.94 -4.83
N ILE A 101 1.13 5.53 -4.86
CA ILE A 101 1.24 6.99 -4.68
C ILE A 101 0.64 7.77 -5.86
N ALA A 102 0.70 7.25 -7.09
CA ALA A 102 0.08 7.89 -8.25
C ALA A 102 -1.44 7.96 -8.12
N LYS A 103 -2.07 6.93 -7.54
CA LYS A 103 -3.51 6.95 -7.23
C LYS A 103 -3.82 7.95 -6.13
N ILE A 104 -3.07 7.91 -5.01
CA ILE A 104 -3.25 8.81 -3.87
C ILE A 104 -3.05 10.28 -4.26
N LYS A 105 -2.10 10.57 -5.15
CA LYS A 105 -1.73 11.92 -5.60
C LYS A 105 -2.07 12.12 -7.08
N TYR A 106 -3.30 11.77 -7.48
CA TYR A 106 -3.78 11.90 -8.85
C TYR A 106 -3.41 13.25 -9.49
N GLY A 107 -2.92 13.21 -10.74
CA GLY A 107 -2.51 14.40 -11.49
C GLY A 107 -1.17 15.02 -11.06
N THR A 108 -0.46 14.42 -10.11
CA THR A 108 0.88 14.86 -9.70
C THR A 108 1.96 14.06 -10.40
N VAL A 109 3.05 14.71 -10.79
CA VAL A 109 4.26 14.01 -11.25
C VAL A 109 4.87 13.26 -10.08
N ILE A 110 4.75 11.94 -10.10
CA ILE A 110 5.33 11.07 -9.09
C ILE A 110 6.82 10.87 -9.38
N ARG A 111 7.62 11.20 -8.37
CA ARG A 111 9.06 10.96 -8.33
C ARG A 111 9.49 10.97 -6.87
N TYR A 112 10.64 10.39 -6.60
CA TYR A 112 11.30 10.62 -5.31
C TYR A 112 11.54 12.10 -5.08
N ARG A 113 11.40 12.50 -3.81
CA ARG A 113 11.65 13.87 -3.41
C ARG A 113 13.10 14.24 -3.67
N THR A 114 13.31 15.50 -4.04
CA THR A 114 14.65 16.10 -4.23
C THR A 114 15.00 17.08 -3.12
N THR A 115 14.10 17.24 -2.13
CA THR A 115 14.22 18.17 -1.03
C THR A 115 14.28 17.43 0.30
N SER A 116 14.95 18.03 1.28
CA SER A 116 14.97 17.51 2.64
C SER A 116 13.60 17.62 3.29
N VAL A 117 13.25 16.61 4.10
CA VAL A 117 12.03 16.59 4.92
C VAL A 117 12.42 16.47 6.37
N ARG A 118 11.74 17.23 7.22
CA ARG A 118 11.89 17.21 8.68
C ARG A 118 10.57 16.77 9.29
N PHE A 119 10.62 15.79 10.17
CA PHE A 119 9.47 15.32 10.91
C PHE A 119 9.08 16.29 12.04
N ALA A 120 7.89 16.10 12.61
CA ALA A 120 7.39 16.94 13.71
C ALA A 120 8.30 16.91 14.94
N ASN A 121 8.92 15.76 15.23
CA ASN A 121 9.90 15.57 16.30
C ASN A 121 11.28 16.19 16.01
N PHE A 122 11.39 17.00 14.96
CA PHE A 122 12.59 17.70 14.51
C PHE A 122 13.72 16.83 13.95
N THR A 123 13.56 15.52 13.83
CA THR A 123 14.50 14.67 13.10
C THR A 123 14.30 14.80 11.59
N PHE A 124 15.31 14.40 10.83
CA PHE A 124 15.27 14.43 9.38
C PHE A 124 15.03 13.02 8.83
N ALA A 125 14.24 12.94 7.76
CA ALA A 125 14.22 11.76 6.91
C ALA A 125 15.58 11.56 6.24
N ILE A 126 15.79 10.41 5.59
CA ILE A 126 17.00 10.14 4.81
C ILE A 126 17.31 11.31 3.85
N ASN A 127 18.60 11.57 3.60
CA ASN A 127 18.98 12.61 2.64
C ASN A 127 18.33 12.32 1.27
N ALA A 128 17.72 13.34 0.64
CA ALA A 128 16.99 13.18 -0.62
C ALA A 128 17.82 12.49 -1.72
N ALA A 129 19.13 12.76 -1.78
CA ALA A 129 20.04 12.14 -2.74
C ALA A 129 20.22 10.63 -2.55
N ASN A 130 19.95 10.12 -1.34
CA ASN A 130 20.07 8.70 -0.99
C ASN A 130 18.73 7.94 -1.08
N VAL A 131 17.61 8.63 -1.32
CA VAL A 131 16.27 8.01 -1.38
C VAL A 131 16.19 6.87 -2.41
N PRO A 132 16.70 7.00 -3.66
CA PRO A 132 16.62 5.91 -4.63
C PRO A 132 17.29 4.62 -4.15
N ASN A 133 18.52 4.73 -3.63
CA ASN A 133 19.25 3.56 -3.13
C ASN A 133 18.58 2.98 -1.87
N ALA A 134 18.09 3.83 -0.97
CA ALA A 134 17.41 3.38 0.24
C ALA A 134 16.10 2.65 -0.10
N MET A 135 15.33 3.14 -1.07
CA MET A 135 14.11 2.48 -1.54
C MET A 135 14.39 1.15 -2.22
N GLN A 136 15.46 1.04 -3.01
CA GLN A 136 15.87 -0.23 -3.59
C GLN A 136 16.18 -1.26 -2.49
N SER A 137 17.02 -0.89 -1.51
CA SER A 137 17.36 -1.78 -0.38
C SER A 137 16.13 -2.14 0.48
N TYR A 138 15.19 -1.20 0.64
CA TYR A 138 13.92 -1.47 1.31
C TYR A 138 13.10 -2.51 0.54
N CYS A 139 12.95 -2.35 -0.77
CA CYS A 139 12.16 -3.26 -1.58
C CYS A 139 12.76 -4.67 -1.58
N GLU A 140 14.09 -4.79 -1.72
CA GLU A 140 14.82 -6.06 -1.57
C GLU A 140 14.56 -6.70 -0.20
N ALA A 141 14.70 -5.95 0.89
CA ALA A 141 14.50 -6.47 2.23
C ALA A 141 13.06 -6.96 2.45
N PHE A 142 12.08 -6.24 1.89
CA PHE A 142 10.67 -6.59 1.99
C PHE A 142 10.36 -7.90 1.27
N VAL A 143 10.76 -8.03 0.00
CA VAL A 143 10.43 -9.23 -0.80
C VAL A 143 11.24 -10.46 -0.39
N GLU A 144 12.47 -10.27 0.10
CA GLU A 144 13.31 -11.33 0.66
C GLU A 144 12.91 -11.72 2.10
N LYS A 145 11.86 -11.10 2.66
CA LYS A 145 11.36 -11.33 4.02
C LYS A 145 12.43 -11.11 5.09
N ARG A 146 13.34 -10.15 4.87
CA ARG A 146 14.35 -9.70 5.85
C ARG A 146 13.81 -8.69 6.86
N LEU A 147 12.57 -8.25 6.68
CA LEU A 147 11.85 -7.38 7.62
C LEU A 147 10.94 -8.26 8.47
N ASP A 148 11.26 -8.38 9.75
CA ASP A 148 10.68 -9.38 10.66
C ASP A 148 9.21 -9.07 10.99
N THR A 149 8.84 -7.79 10.98
CA THR A 149 7.49 -7.34 11.36
C THR A 149 6.95 -6.29 10.39
N ALA A 150 5.62 -6.21 10.29
CA ALA A 150 4.95 -5.17 9.50
C ALA A 150 5.30 -3.77 10.05
N ASP A 151 5.40 -3.62 11.37
CA ASP A 151 5.77 -2.37 12.05
C ASP A 151 7.19 -1.92 11.68
N GLU A 152 8.14 -2.85 11.57
CA GLU A 152 9.48 -2.56 11.07
C GLU A 152 9.45 -2.11 9.61
N ALA A 153 8.71 -2.82 8.75
CA ALA A 153 8.56 -2.44 7.35
C ALA A 153 7.90 -1.06 7.18
N TYR A 154 6.93 -0.72 8.02
CA TYR A 154 6.30 0.59 8.05
C TYR A 154 7.28 1.67 8.51
N ARG A 155 7.97 1.44 9.63
CA ARG A 155 8.96 2.37 10.20
C ARG A 155 10.04 2.72 9.20
N LEU A 156 10.65 1.72 8.56
CA LEU A 156 11.73 1.94 7.59
C LEU A 156 11.25 2.76 6.38
N PHE A 157 10.06 2.47 5.85
CA PHE A 157 9.50 3.24 4.76
C PHE A 157 9.27 4.70 5.14
N GLU A 158 8.68 4.94 6.32
CA GLU A 158 8.47 6.29 6.84
C GLU A 158 9.77 7.04 7.12
N GLU A 159 10.82 6.38 7.63
CA GLU A 159 12.16 6.96 7.84
C GLU A 159 12.85 7.36 6.52
N ILE A 160 12.65 6.59 5.44
CA ILE A 160 13.10 6.95 4.08
C ILE A 160 12.32 8.17 3.58
N HIS A 161 11.00 8.17 3.81
CA HIS A 161 10.05 9.20 3.41
C HIS A 161 10.19 9.57 1.93
N PRO A 162 10.01 8.63 0.99
CA PRO A 162 10.48 8.77 -0.39
C PRO A 162 9.82 9.89 -1.20
N PHE A 163 8.59 10.27 -0.86
CA PHE A 163 7.80 11.24 -1.62
C PHE A 163 7.64 12.57 -0.87
N ASN A 164 7.21 13.62 -1.58
CA ASN A 164 6.92 14.92 -0.95
C ASN A 164 5.66 14.90 -0.07
N ASP A 165 4.73 13.98 -0.35
CA ASP A 165 3.47 13.79 0.35
C ASP A 165 2.95 12.39 0.05
N GLY A 166 2.00 11.90 0.85
CA GLY A 166 1.34 10.60 0.69
C GLY A 166 2.09 9.43 1.31
N ASN A 167 3.26 9.66 1.92
CA ASN A 167 4.07 8.60 2.53
C ASN A 167 3.26 7.80 3.57
N GLY A 168 2.62 8.46 4.55
CA GLY A 168 1.83 7.76 5.57
C GLY A 168 0.75 6.82 5.01
N ARG A 169 0.06 7.25 3.94
CA ARG A 169 -0.96 6.44 3.25
C ARG A 169 -0.34 5.25 2.52
N VAL A 170 0.76 5.46 1.80
CA VAL A 170 1.49 4.36 1.12
C VAL A 170 2.10 3.40 2.13
N GLY A 171 2.73 3.92 3.18
CA GLY A 171 3.32 3.15 4.27
C GLY A 171 2.29 2.26 4.95
N TRP A 172 1.09 2.79 5.23
CA TRP A 172 -0.01 1.97 5.76
C TRP A 172 -0.41 0.84 4.82
N LEU A 173 -0.50 1.08 3.51
CA LEU A 173 -0.80 0.02 2.54
C LEU A 173 0.32 -1.04 2.47
N LEU A 174 1.58 -0.64 2.59
CA LEU A 174 2.73 -1.55 2.67
C LEU A 174 2.74 -2.36 3.97
N TRP A 175 2.34 -1.74 5.08
CA TRP A 175 2.14 -2.41 6.37
C TRP A 175 1.06 -3.51 6.24
N CYS A 176 -0.10 -3.19 5.66
CA CYS A 176 -1.15 -4.17 5.38
C CYS A 176 -0.69 -5.30 4.46
N LEU A 177 0.08 -4.96 3.41
CA LEU A 177 0.65 -5.93 2.47
C LEU A 177 1.62 -6.88 3.15
N HIS A 178 2.46 -6.38 4.07
CA HIS A 178 3.46 -7.18 4.78
C HIS A 178 2.79 -8.28 5.61
N HIS A 179 1.71 -7.99 6.33
CA HIS A 179 0.92 -9.00 7.05
C HIS A 179 0.54 -10.19 6.14
N VAL A 180 0.04 -9.92 4.93
CA VAL A 180 -0.36 -10.97 3.99
C VAL A 180 0.84 -11.75 3.44
N VAL A 181 1.96 -11.08 3.18
CA VAL A 181 3.22 -11.72 2.74
C VAL A 181 3.81 -12.64 3.82
N GLN A 182 3.54 -12.34 5.10
CA GLN A 182 3.87 -13.20 6.24
C GLN A 182 2.85 -14.31 6.49
N GLY A 183 1.77 -14.40 5.70
CA GLY A 183 0.74 -15.42 5.82
C GLY A 183 -0.37 -15.08 6.82
N GLU A 184 -0.44 -13.82 7.27
CA GLU A 184 -1.51 -13.32 8.11
C GLU A 184 -2.68 -12.78 7.27
N ALA A 185 -3.80 -12.49 7.93
CA ALA A 185 -4.94 -11.85 7.27
C ALA A 185 -4.62 -10.38 6.97
N TRP A 186 -5.23 -9.85 5.90
CA TRP A 186 -5.20 -8.42 5.63
C TRP A 186 -5.81 -7.65 6.82
N PRO A 187 -5.08 -6.72 7.46
CA PRO A 187 -5.52 -6.11 8.70
C PRO A 187 -6.66 -5.10 8.47
N ILE A 188 -7.60 -5.09 9.41
CA ILE A 188 -8.66 -4.07 9.52
C ILE A 188 -8.27 -3.11 10.65
N ALA A 189 -7.10 -2.47 10.48
CA ALA A 189 -6.51 -1.54 11.43
C ALA A 189 -5.60 -0.55 10.72
N SER A 190 -5.30 0.56 11.38
CA SER A 190 -4.29 1.53 10.95
C SER A 190 -2.91 1.06 11.38
N ALA A 191 -1.87 1.48 10.64
CA ALA A 191 -0.48 1.29 11.06
C ALA A 191 -0.22 2.03 12.40
N PRO A 192 0.74 1.56 13.22
CA PRO A 192 1.06 2.22 14.48
C PRO A 192 1.55 3.65 14.26
N ASP A 193 1.20 4.54 15.18
CA ASP A 193 1.70 5.91 15.14
C ASP A 193 3.10 6.01 15.75
N LEU A 194 4.11 5.75 14.92
CA LEU A 194 5.51 5.69 15.34
C LEU A 194 6.20 7.05 15.43
N PHE A 195 5.60 8.10 14.85
CA PHE A 195 6.27 9.40 14.67
C PHE A 195 5.58 10.56 15.40
N SER A 196 4.38 10.38 15.96
CA SER A 196 3.72 11.40 16.80
C SER A 196 4.13 11.39 18.27
N GLN A 197 4.73 10.30 18.77
CA GLN A 197 4.92 10.04 20.21
C GLN A 197 6.01 10.86 20.91
N ASN A 198 6.55 11.92 20.30
CA ASN A 198 7.53 12.81 20.95
C ASN A 198 7.11 14.29 20.93
N SER A 199 5.79 14.56 20.94
CA SER A 199 5.22 15.90 21.05
C SER A 199 5.14 16.36 22.52
#